data_AF-A0A7W8HCN9-F1
#
_entry.id   AF-A0A7W8HCN9-F1
#
_cell.length_a   1.000
_cell.length_b   1.000
_cell.length_c   1.000
_cell.angle_alpha   90.00
_cell.angle_beta   90.00
_cell.angle_gamma   90.00
#
_symmetry.space_group_name_H-M   'P 1'
#
loop_
_entity.id
_entity.type
_entity.pdbx_description
1 polymer ?
#
loop_
_entity_poly.entity_id
_entity_poly.type
_entity_poly.pdbx_seq_one_letter_code
_entity_poly.pdbx_strand_id
1 'polypeptide(L)'
;MTVIEGLIRTEGDGSLSFGNYELDAKSKVSDFEHFGDSYKVKTYKEITKLERNDLFVYESVPGTVVLNFSQKGDEVDFTVEGFEDTQIALGLEAEKEYRVYVDGVDVGSARTNLGGKLVFSVELGDEPKQIHVV
;
A
#
# COMPACT_ATOMS: atom_id res chain seq x y z
N MET A 1 -13.51 -0.43 -10.43
CA MET A 1 -12.91 0.01 -9.15
C MET A 1 -13.55 -0.72 -8.00
N THR A 2 -12.72 -1.18 -7.08
CA THR A 2 -13.15 -1.81 -5.83
C THR A 2 -13.45 -0.76 -4.77
N VAL A 3 -14.65 -0.78 -4.20
CA VAL A 3 -15.05 0.12 -3.10
C VAL A 3 -14.79 -0.56 -1.76
N ILE A 4 -14.05 0.11 -0.89
CA ILE A 4 -13.78 -0.34 0.48
C ILE A 4 -14.67 0.43 1.43
N GLU A 5 -15.69 -0.24 1.96
CA GLU A 5 -16.56 0.31 2.99
C GLU A 5 -15.73 0.75 4.20
N GLY A 6 -15.83 2.03 4.58
CA GLY A 6 -15.08 2.59 5.71
C GLY A 6 -13.60 2.91 5.44
N LEU A 7 -13.12 2.90 4.18
CA LEU A 7 -11.73 3.20 3.77
C LEU A 7 -10.65 2.20 4.20
N ILE A 8 -10.95 1.31 5.14
CA ILE A 8 -10.07 0.22 5.59
C ILE A 8 -10.93 -0.92 6.13
N ARG A 9 -10.57 -2.17 5.81
CA ARG A 9 -11.18 -3.38 6.36
C ARG A 9 -10.19 -4.53 6.45
N THR A 10 -10.51 -5.52 7.29
CA THR A 10 -9.82 -6.80 7.34
C THR A 10 -10.55 -7.81 6.45
N GLU A 11 -9.79 -8.50 5.61
CA GLU A 11 -10.29 -9.57 4.73
C GLU A 11 -10.37 -10.91 5.47
N GLY A 12 -11.06 -11.89 4.87
CA GLY A 12 -11.30 -13.20 5.50
C GLY A 12 -10.02 -14.01 5.81
N ASP A 13 -8.91 -13.70 5.13
CA ASP A 13 -7.59 -14.31 5.33
C ASP A 13 -6.69 -13.51 6.30
N GLY A 14 -7.20 -12.40 6.86
CA GLY A 14 -6.46 -11.53 7.76
C GLY A 14 -5.60 -10.48 7.06
N SER A 15 -5.64 -10.35 5.73
CA SER A 15 -5.02 -9.21 5.04
C SER A 15 -5.84 -7.92 5.22
N LEU A 16 -5.26 -6.78 4.86
CA LEU A 16 -5.91 -5.47 4.92
C LEU A 16 -6.22 -4.95 3.52
N SER A 17 -7.43 -4.43 3.33
CA SER A 17 -7.76 -3.62 2.16
C SER A 17 -8.04 -2.20 2.61
N PHE A 18 -7.47 -1.20 1.94
CA PHE A 18 -7.64 0.21 2.29
C PHE A 18 -7.51 1.17 1.09
N GLY A 19 -7.96 2.41 1.27
CA GLY A 19 -7.83 3.46 0.26
C GLY A 19 -9.10 3.72 -0.56
N ASN A 20 -9.16 4.92 -1.14
CA ASN A 20 -10.19 5.36 -2.08
C ASN A 20 -9.71 6.62 -2.83
N TYR A 21 -9.28 6.45 -4.08
CA TYR A 21 -8.81 7.56 -4.92
C TYR A 21 -9.93 8.36 -5.61
N GLU A 22 -11.19 7.95 -5.51
CA GLU A 22 -12.33 8.70 -6.07
C GLU A 22 -12.77 9.87 -5.18
N LEU A 23 -12.26 9.95 -3.95
CA LEU A 23 -12.61 11.04 -3.06
C LEU A 23 -11.94 12.35 -3.53
N ASP A 24 -12.76 13.37 -3.76
CA ASP A 24 -12.28 14.71 -4.09
C ASP A 24 -11.57 15.40 -2.90
N ALA A 25 -11.89 14.98 -1.68
CA ALA A 25 -11.35 15.54 -0.46
C ALA A 25 -10.81 14.46 0.48
N LYS A 26 -9.74 14.82 1.18
CA LYS A 26 -9.06 13.96 2.15
C LYS A 26 -10.04 13.38 3.18
N SER A 27 -10.11 12.06 3.21
CA SER A 27 -10.79 11.32 4.27
C SER A 27 -9.79 10.47 5.06
N LYS A 28 -10.17 10.09 6.28
CA LYS A 28 -9.33 9.29 7.15
C LYS A 28 -10.14 8.40 8.08
N VAL A 29 -9.56 7.25 8.42
CA VAL A 29 -9.94 6.43 9.57
C VAL A 29 -8.70 6.28 10.43
N SER A 30 -8.87 6.46 11.73
CA SER A 30 -7.85 6.23 12.76
C SER A 30 -8.32 5.09 13.67
N ASP A 31 -7.40 4.55 14.46
CA ASP A 31 -7.71 3.61 15.54
C ASP A 31 -8.43 2.34 15.04
N PHE A 32 -8.09 1.90 13.81
CA PHE A 32 -8.58 0.64 13.25
C PHE A 32 -7.76 -0.52 13.81
N GLU A 33 -8.37 -1.30 14.70
CA GLU A 33 -7.71 -2.42 15.37
C GLU A 33 -7.58 -3.63 14.44
N HIS A 34 -6.37 -4.16 14.32
CA HIS A 34 -6.08 -5.36 13.54
C HIS A 34 -4.91 -6.15 14.14
N PHE A 35 -5.18 -7.38 14.57
CA PHE A 35 -4.22 -8.27 15.24
C PHE A 35 -3.42 -7.63 16.40
N GLY A 36 -4.04 -6.69 17.13
CA GLY A 36 -3.43 -6.01 18.27
C GLY A 36 -2.61 -4.77 17.92
N ASP A 37 -2.56 -4.40 16.64
CA ASP A 37 -2.02 -3.14 16.16
C ASP A 37 -3.15 -2.16 15.82
N SER A 38 -2.86 -0.86 15.94
CA SER A 38 -3.76 0.23 15.54
C SER A 38 -3.32 0.82 14.20
N TYR A 39 -4.24 0.82 13.24
CA TYR A 39 -4.02 1.32 11.89
C TYR A 39 -4.74 2.65 11.64
N LYS A 40 -4.16 3.43 10.74
CA LYS A 40 -4.70 4.71 10.32
C LYS A 40 -4.51 4.89 8.82
N VAL A 41 -5.61 4.99 8.10
CA VAL A 41 -5.64 5.27 6.66
C VAL A 41 -5.98 6.74 6.44
N LYS A 42 -5.29 7.39 5.50
CA LYS A 42 -5.64 8.70 4.95
C LYS A 42 -5.66 8.57 3.44
N THR A 43 -6.77 8.90 2.80
CA THR A 43 -6.92 8.66 1.37
C THR A 43 -7.81 9.70 0.70
N TYR A 44 -7.43 10.05 -0.52
CA TYR A 44 -8.21 10.76 -1.54
C TYR A 44 -7.44 10.69 -2.86
N LYS A 45 -7.94 11.39 -3.90
CA LYS A 45 -7.34 11.37 -5.24
C LYS A 45 -5.81 11.57 -5.28
N GLU A 46 -5.24 12.43 -4.45
CA GLU A 46 -3.81 12.75 -4.55
C GLU A 46 -2.90 11.82 -3.73
N ILE A 47 -3.43 11.10 -2.74
CA ILE A 47 -2.59 10.27 -1.86
C ILE A 47 -3.41 9.19 -1.17
N THR A 48 -2.80 8.02 -1.01
CA THR A 48 -3.26 6.99 -0.06
C THR A 48 -2.12 6.65 0.86
N LYS A 49 -2.36 6.70 2.17
CA LYS A 49 -1.34 6.48 3.19
C LYS A 49 -1.86 5.57 4.28
N LEU A 50 -1.07 4.57 4.66
CA LEU A 50 -1.30 3.68 5.78
C LEU A 50 -0.19 3.86 6.83
N GLU A 51 -0.61 4.03 8.08
CA GLU A 51 0.27 4.03 9.25
C GLU A 51 -0.19 2.90 10.21
N ARG A 52 0.76 2.22 10.86
CA ARG A 52 0.54 1.18 11.88
C ARG A 52 1.28 1.56 13.15
N ASN A 53 0.58 1.69 14.28
CA ASN A 53 1.13 2.19 15.54
C ASN A 53 1.95 3.48 15.34
N ASP A 54 1.40 4.41 14.55
CA ASP A 54 2.03 5.66 14.10
C ASP A 54 3.31 5.53 13.25
N LEU A 55 3.73 4.31 12.91
CA LEU A 55 4.82 4.06 11.98
C LEU A 55 4.32 4.00 10.53
N PHE A 56 5.15 4.45 9.60
CA PHE A 56 4.86 4.43 8.16
C PHE A 56 4.82 2.98 7.63
N VAL A 57 3.79 2.65 6.84
CA VAL A 57 3.65 1.33 6.20
C VAL A 57 3.57 1.45 4.68
N TYR A 58 2.68 2.30 4.17
CA TYR A 58 2.41 2.45 2.75
C TYR A 58 2.09 3.90 2.42
N GLU A 59 2.54 4.39 1.28
CA GLU A 59 2.07 5.63 0.67
C GLU A 59 2.08 5.51 -0.86
N SER A 60 1.06 6.05 -1.51
CA SER A 60 1.02 6.20 -2.96
C SER A 60 0.70 7.63 -3.36
N VAL A 61 1.32 8.11 -4.43
CA VAL A 61 1.03 9.41 -5.06
C VAL A 61 0.98 9.21 -6.58
N PRO A 62 -0.19 9.37 -7.23
CA PRO A 62 -1.49 9.72 -6.65
C PRO A 62 -2.11 8.58 -5.81
N GLY A 63 -3.28 8.86 -5.24
CA GLY A 63 -4.00 7.92 -4.37
C GLY A 63 -4.41 6.63 -5.08
N THR A 64 -4.56 5.57 -4.30
CA THR A 64 -4.85 4.22 -4.77
C THR A 64 -5.90 3.53 -3.89
N VAL A 65 -6.41 2.41 -4.38
CA VAL A 65 -7.05 1.38 -3.57
C VAL A 65 -6.07 0.22 -3.47
N VAL A 66 -5.80 -0.25 -2.27
CA VAL A 66 -4.93 -1.38 -1.99
C VAL A 66 -5.79 -2.52 -1.45
N LEU A 67 -5.65 -3.70 -2.04
CA LEU A 67 -6.41 -4.90 -1.68
C LEU A 67 -5.48 -5.99 -1.19
N ASN A 68 -5.95 -6.73 -0.20
CA ASN A 68 -5.26 -7.90 0.36
C ASN A 68 -3.80 -7.63 0.77
N PHE A 69 -3.52 -6.45 1.33
CA PHE A 69 -2.21 -6.11 1.83
C PHE A 69 -1.79 -7.02 2.98
N SER A 70 -0.66 -7.70 2.79
CA SER A 70 -0.03 -8.52 3.80
C SER A 70 1.47 -8.28 3.84
N GLN A 71 2.04 -8.25 5.05
CA GLN A 71 3.47 -8.12 5.27
C GLN A 71 3.90 -9.19 6.27
N LYS A 72 4.75 -10.13 5.82
CA LYS A 72 5.22 -11.27 6.61
C LYS A 72 6.74 -11.33 6.57
N GLY A 73 7.37 -10.81 7.63
CA GLY A 73 8.81 -10.61 7.63
C GLY A 73 9.20 -9.59 6.57
N ASP A 74 9.98 -10.05 5.58
CA ASP A 74 10.48 -9.24 4.47
C ASP A 74 9.60 -9.28 3.22
N GLU A 75 8.61 -10.16 3.21
CA GLU A 75 7.70 -10.37 2.09
C GLU A 75 6.48 -9.47 2.22
N VAL A 76 6.15 -8.74 1.15
CA VAL A 76 4.96 -7.89 1.05
C VAL A 76 4.19 -8.24 -0.21
N ASP A 77 2.88 -8.45 -0.05
CA ASP A 77 1.96 -8.77 -1.14
C ASP A 77 0.72 -7.90 -1.06
N PHE A 78 0.29 -7.37 -2.21
CA PHE A 78 -0.99 -6.67 -2.35
C PHE A 78 -1.38 -6.53 -3.81
N THR A 79 -2.66 -6.29 -4.06
CA THR A 79 -3.15 -5.77 -5.35
C THR A 79 -3.37 -4.26 -5.21
N VAL A 80 -3.03 -3.48 -6.24
CA VAL A 80 -3.24 -2.03 -6.25
C VAL A 80 -4.05 -1.60 -7.46
N GLU A 81 -5.01 -0.70 -7.23
CA GLU A 81 -5.80 -0.02 -8.25
C GLU A 81 -5.56 1.49 -8.15
N GLY A 82 -5.52 2.18 -9.30
CA GLY A 82 -5.34 3.63 -9.38
C GLY A 82 -5.88 4.13 -10.71
N PHE A 83 -6.01 5.46 -10.84
CA PHE A 83 -6.55 6.08 -12.05
C PHE A 83 -5.46 6.56 -13.03
N GLU A 84 -4.20 6.56 -12.59
CA GLU A 84 -3.00 6.87 -13.40
C GLU A 84 -1.78 6.24 -12.71
N ASP A 85 -0.64 6.25 -13.40
CA ASP A 85 0.65 5.81 -12.86
C ASP A 85 0.92 6.39 -11.47
N THR A 86 1.35 5.54 -10.55
CA THR A 86 1.56 5.94 -9.16
C THR A 86 2.94 5.57 -8.66
N GLN A 87 3.49 6.46 -7.84
CA GLN A 87 4.68 6.18 -7.06
C GLN A 87 4.27 5.59 -5.71
N ILE A 88 4.74 4.38 -5.42
CA ILE A 88 4.51 3.69 -4.15
C ILE A 88 5.77 3.77 -3.30
N ALA A 89 5.59 4.09 -2.02
CA ALA A 89 6.60 3.96 -0.97
C ALA A 89 6.14 2.95 0.08
N LEU A 90 6.96 1.92 0.34
CA LEU A 90 6.72 0.89 1.36
C LEU A 90 7.66 1.06 2.55
N GLY A 91 7.15 0.84 3.76
CA GLY A 91 7.90 0.76 5.01
C GLY A 91 8.38 -0.66 5.27
N LEU A 92 9.69 -0.87 5.17
CA LEU A 92 10.38 -2.15 5.28
C LEU A 92 11.59 -2.04 6.23
N GLU A 93 12.34 -3.14 6.41
CA GLU A 93 13.60 -3.10 7.16
C GLU A 93 14.60 -2.14 6.49
N ALA A 94 15.26 -1.29 7.27
CA ALA A 94 16.21 -0.30 6.78
C ALA A 94 17.49 -0.93 6.21
N GLU A 95 18.10 -0.22 5.25
CA GLU A 95 19.38 -0.59 4.63
C GLU A 95 19.44 -2.00 4.00
N LYS A 96 18.29 -2.58 3.63
CA LYS A 96 18.17 -3.89 3.01
C LYS A 96 17.77 -3.81 1.53
N GLU A 97 18.22 -4.77 0.74
CA GLU A 97 17.89 -4.86 -0.68
C GLU A 97 16.65 -5.74 -0.87
N TYR A 98 15.71 -5.24 -1.67
CA TYR A 98 14.47 -5.94 -2.04
C TYR A 98 14.34 -5.98 -3.56
N ARG A 99 13.69 -7.01 -4.07
CA ARG A 99 13.21 -7.12 -5.45
C ARG A 99 11.73 -6.82 -5.50
N VAL A 100 11.31 -6.13 -6.55
CA VAL A 100 9.91 -5.80 -6.79
C VAL A 100 9.43 -6.55 -8.02
N TYR A 101 8.26 -7.18 -7.90
CA TYR A 101 7.56 -7.83 -8.99
C TYR A 101 6.21 -7.16 -9.20
N VAL A 102 5.89 -6.84 -10.45
CA VAL A 102 4.59 -6.31 -10.88
C VAL A 102 3.97 -7.31 -11.83
N ASP A 103 2.80 -7.85 -11.49
CA ASP A 103 2.14 -8.96 -12.19
C ASP A 103 3.09 -10.17 -12.42
N GLY A 104 3.98 -10.43 -11.46
CA GLY A 104 4.98 -11.50 -11.52
C GLY A 104 6.21 -11.18 -12.40
N VAL A 105 6.28 -10.00 -13.00
CA VAL A 105 7.46 -9.52 -13.77
C VAL A 105 8.42 -8.79 -12.83
N ASP A 106 9.68 -9.21 -12.78
CA ASP A 106 10.76 -8.52 -12.04
C ASP A 106 11.01 -7.14 -12.66
N VAL A 107 10.75 -6.08 -11.88
CA VAL A 107 10.96 -4.68 -12.30
C VAL A 107 12.25 -4.07 -11.70
N GLY A 108 13.05 -4.90 -11.02
CA GLY A 108 14.35 -4.55 -10.47
C GLY A 108 14.46 -4.69 -8.95
N SER A 109 15.67 -4.47 -8.46
CA SER A 109 15.96 -4.37 -7.02
C SER A 109 16.23 -2.93 -6.61
N ALA A 110 15.88 -2.61 -5.37
CA ALA A 110 16.24 -1.36 -4.74
C ALA A 110 16.54 -1.57 -3.25
N ARG A 111 17.49 -0.79 -2.75
CA ARG A 111 17.87 -0.77 -1.34
C ARG A 111 17.05 0.28 -0.61
N THR A 112 16.41 -0.12 0.48
CA THR A 112 15.73 0.83 1.37
C THR A 112 16.70 1.84 1.97
N ASN A 113 16.25 3.07 2.18
CA ASN A 113 17.05 4.08 2.86
C ASN A 113 17.18 3.82 4.39
N LEU A 114 17.86 4.72 5.10
CA LEU A 114 18.02 4.66 6.58
C LEU A 114 16.69 4.63 7.35
N GLY A 115 15.61 5.11 6.73
CA GLY A 115 14.27 5.11 7.31
C GLY A 115 13.42 3.92 6.87
N GLY A 116 13.99 2.91 6.19
CA GLY A 116 13.27 1.72 5.76
C GLY A 116 12.35 1.93 4.55
N LYS A 117 12.47 3.04 3.81
CA LYS A 117 11.58 3.29 2.66
C LYS A 117 12.13 2.68 1.38
N LEU A 118 11.32 1.83 0.74
CA LEU A 118 11.48 1.37 -0.63
C LEU A 118 10.51 2.15 -1.53
N VAL A 119 11.00 2.74 -2.62
CA VAL A 119 10.16 3.55 -3.54
C VAL A 119 10.26 3.01 -4.96
N PHE A 120 9.12 2.79 -5.61
CA PHE A 120 9.03 2.32 -6.98
C PHE A 120 7.78 2.91 -7.67
N SER A 121 7.77 2.88 -9.01
CA SER A 121 6.61 3.34 -9.79
C SER A 121 5.85 2.14 -10.33
N VAL A 122 4.53 2.26 -10.40
CA VAL A 122 3.65 1.24 -10.98
C VAL A 122 2.83 1.92 -12.06
N GLU A 123 2.89 1.38 -13.28
CA GLU A 123 2.03 1.80 -14.37
C GLU A 123 0.60 1.28 -14.12
N LEU A 124 -0.33 2.20 -13.89
CA LEU A 124 -1.72 1.89 -13.54
C LEU A 124 -2.67 2.50 -14.58
N GLY A 125 -3.89 1.98 -14.61
CA GLY A 125 -4.93 2.42 -15.53
C GLY A 125 -6.21 1.65 -15.24
N ASP A 126 -6.77 1.02 -16.27
CA ASP A 126 -8.06 0.32 -16.13
C ASP A 126 -7.98 -1.00 -15.33
N GLU A 127 -6.78 -1.57 -15.19
CA GLU A 127 -6.58 -2.89 -14.57
C GLU A 127 -5.77 -2.79 -13.26
N PRO A 128 -6.18 -3.52 -12.20
CA PRO A 128 -5.38 -3.69 -11.00
C PRO A 128 -4.05 -4.37 -11.29
N LYS A 129 -3.02 -4.06 -10.49
CA LYS A 129 -1.70 -4.69 -10.55
C LYS A 129 -1.40 -5.47 -9.29
N GLN A 130 -0.90 -6.70 -9.44
CA GLN A 130 -0.38 -7.47 -8.31
C GLN A 130 1.06 -7.03 -8.02
N ILE A 131 1.32 -6.65 -6.78
CA ILE A 131 2.65 -6.29 -6.30
C ILE A 131 3.13 -7.36 -5.32
N HIS A 132 4.38 -7.78 -5.52
CA HIS A 132 5.08 -8.69 -4.63
C HIS A 132 6.50 -8.17 -4.40
N VAL A 133 6.92 -8.07 -3.15
CA VAL A 133 8.24 -7.55 -2.75
C VAL A 133 8.91 -8.53 -1.81
N VAL A 134 10.17 -8.89 -2.09
CA VAL A 134 10.97 -9.89 -1.35
C VAL A 134 12.45 -9.54 -1.28
#